data_AF-A0A2D4PU10-F1
#
_entry.id   AF-A0A2D4PU10-F1
#
_cell.length_a   1.000
_cell.length_b   1.000
_cell.length_c   1.000
_cell.angle_alpha   90.00
_cell.angle_beta   90.00
_cell.angle_gamma   90.00
#
_symmetry.space_group_name_H-M   'P 1'
#
loop_
_entity.id
_entity.type
_entity.pdbx_description
1 polymer ?
#
loop_
_entity_poly.entity_id
_entity_poly.type
_entity_poly.pdbx_seq_one_letter_code
_entity_poly.pdbx_strand_id
1 'polypeptide(L)'
;SLTIKAEDVVVSQEKWISLDICYDILCENSYFQKFQLERVNIQEVKRSNYDHTRKCTDQLLLLGQTDRAVQLLLETSAENPYYYCDSLKACLVTTVTSSGPSQSTIKLVATNMIANGKLAEGVQLLCLIDKAADACRYLQTYGEWNRAAWLAKVRLNAEECADVLKRWVDHLCSPQINQKSKAILVLLSLGCFMRVAEMLHSMRHFDRAALFLEACLKYGTIEVNEDANKLIHAIFADYAR
;
A
#
# COMPACT_ATOMS: atom_id res chain seq x y z
N SER A 1 37.39 11.60 47.78
CA SER A 1 36.09 10.90 47.91
C SER A 1 35.04 11.65 47.12
N LEU A 2 34.16 10.89 46.46
CA LEU A 2 32.91 11.29 45.80
C LEU A 2 33.05 11.82 44.36
N THR A 3 33.26 10.85 43.48
CA THR A 3 32.77 10.78 42.10
C THR A 3 31.27 11.13 42.06
N ILE A 4 30.92 12.21 41.36
CA ILE A 4 29.53 12.53 41.00
C ILE A 4 29.22 11.75 39.73
N LYS A 5 28.41 10.69 39.87
CA LYS A 5 27.83 9.96 38.75
C LYS A 5 26.83 10.87 38.05
N ALA A 6 26.99 11.03 36.74
CA ALA A 6 25.99 11.59 35.86
C ALA A 6 24.72 10.75 35.97
N GLU A 7 23.62 11.41 36.32
CA GLU A 7 22.30 10.80 36.44
C GLU A 7 21.80 10.33 35.08
N ASP A 8 21.34 9.09 35.07
CA ASP A 8 20.74 8.37 33.96
C ASP A 8 19.54 9.13 33.40
N VAL A 9 19.70 9.75 32.22
CA VAL A 9 18.58 10.11 31.35
C VAL A 9 18.09 8.81 30.72
N VAL A 10 17.15 8.17 31.40
CA VAL A 10 16.37 7.04 30.87
C VAL A 10 15.57 7.56 29.68
N VAL A 11 16.11 7.39 28.48
CA VAL A 11 15.33 7.46 27.24
C VAL A 11 14.40 6.25 27.27
N SER A 12 13.15 6.49 27.63
CA SER A 12 12.06 5.54 27.43
C SER A 12 11.96 5.26 25.93
N GLN A 13 12.63 4.21 25.47
CA GLN A 13 12.32 3.57 24.20
C GLN A 13 10.93 2.99 24.35
N GLU A 14 9.91 3.75 23.96
CA GLU A 14 8.61 3.20 23.62
C GLU A 14 8.87 2.12 22.56
N LYS A 15 8.86 0.87 23.01
CA LYS A 15 9.00 -0.29 22.15
C LYS A 15 7.68 -0.41 21.42
N TRP A 16 7.52 0.37 20.34
CA TRP A 16 6.40 0.26 19.42
C TRP A 16 6.27 -1.22 19.08
N ILE A 17 5.17 -1.83 19.53
CA ILE A 17 4.83 -3.20 19.14
C ILE A 17 4.64 -3.09 17.63
N SER A 18 5.64 -3.52 16.87
CA SER A 18 5.51 -3.58 15.42
C SER A 18 4.29 -4.43 15.16
N LEU A 19 3.31 -3.84 14.48
CA LEU A 19 2.20 -4.59 13.93
C LEU A 19 2.79 -5.75 13.12
N ASP A 20 2.14 -6.91 13.19
CA ASP A 20 2.54 -8.05 12.36
C ASP A 20 2.53 -7.62 10.88
N ILE A 21 3.38 -8.25 10.07
CA ILE A 21 3.67 -7.88 8.67
C ILE A 21 2.38 -7.85 7.82
N CYS A 22 1.35 -8.60 8.24
CA CYS A 22 0.04 -8.61 7.61
C CYS A 22 -0.75 -7.30 7.75
N TYR A 23 -0.36 -6.42 8.66
CA TYR A 23 -1.00 -5.13 8.93
C TYR A 23 -0.19 -3.92 8.46
N ASP A 24 1.01 -4.12 7.90
CA ASP A 24 1.86 -3.02 7.39
C ASP A 24 1.10 -2.09 6.44
N ILE A 25 0.17 -2.64 5.65
CA ILE A 25 -0.61 -1.89 4.66
C ILE A 25 -1.54 -0.84 5.28
N LEU A 26 -1.81 -0.95 6.59
CA LEU A 26 -2.63 -0.02 7.37
C LEU A 26 -1.81 1.17 7.88
N CYS A 27 -0.48 1.11 7.83
CA CYS A 27 0.38 2.22 8.23
C CYS A 27 0.31 3.38 7.23
N GLU A 28 0.78 4.55 7.64
CA GLU A 28 0.89 5.72 6.76
C GLU A 28 1.76 5.45 5.53
N ASN A 29 1.47 6.14 4.42
CA ASN A 29 2.13 5.90 3.12
C ASN A 29 3.65 6.11 3.20
N SER A 30 4.10 7.18 3.88
CA SER A 30 5.52 7.52 4.02
C SER A 30 6.31 6.45 4.78
N TYR A 31 5.76 6.00 5.92
CA TYR A 31 6.33 4.92 6.71
C TYR A 31 6.35 3.61 5.92
N PHE A 32 5.23 3.26 5.29
CA PHE A 32 5.10 2.04 4.50
C PHE A 32 6.11 2.01 3.35
N GLN A 33 6.23 3.09 2.59
CA GLN A 33 7.19 3.19 1.49
C GLN A 33 8.63 2.99 1.97
N LYS A 34 9.02 3.66 3.06
CA LYS A 34 10.35 3.51 3.66
C LYS A 34 10.62 2.06 4.10
N PHE A 35 9.64 1.44 4.76
CA PHE A 35 9.75 0.06 5.21
C PHE A 35 9.85 -0.92 4.04
N GLN A 36 9.09 -0.71 2.96
CA GLN A 36 9.18 -1.54 1.76
C GLN A 36 10.55 -1.41 1.07
N LEU A 37 11.14 -0.22 1.04
CA LEU A 37 12.50 0.00 0.53
C LEU A 37 13.54 -0.76 1.36
N GLU A 38 13.46 -0.68 2.69
CA GLU A 38 14.38 -1.41 3.58
C GLU A 38 14.28 -2.93 3.38
N ARG A 39 13.07 -3.46 3.23
CA ARG A 39 12.85 -4.88 2.95
C ARG A 39 13.52 -5.32 1.65
N VAL A 40 13.39 -4.53 0.59
CA VAL A 40 14.02 -4.85 -0.71
C VAL A 40 15.54 -4.81 -0.60
N ASN A 41 16.11 -3.83 0.12
CA ASN A 41 17.56 -3.77 0.33
C ASN A 41 18.08 -5.01 1.07
N ILE A 42 17.34 -5.53 2.05
CA ILE A 42 17.72 -6.77 2.75
C ILE A 42 17.65 -7.98 1.80
N GLN A 43 16.60 -8.06 0.96
CA GLN A 43 16.44 -9.12 -0.02
C GLN A 43 17.54 -9.08 -1.08
N GLU A 44 17.95 -7.87 -1.47
CA GLU A 44 19.00 -7.62 -2.42
C GLU A 44 20.36 -8.17 -1.97
N VAL A 45 20.71 -7.95 -0.69
CA VAL A 45 21.95 -8.48 -0.09
C VAL A 45 21.93 -10.00 -0.01
N LYS A 46 20.74 -10.59 0.13
CA LYS A 46 20.53 -12.04 0.25
C LYS A 46 20.28 -12.75 -1.10
N ARG A 47 20.46 -12.06 -2.23
CA ARG A 47 20.31 -12.67 -3.56
C ARG A 47 21.33 -13.80 -3.75
N SER A 48 20.86 -14.87 -4.38
CA SER A 48 21.68 -16.08 -4.61
C SER A 48 21.46 -16.69 -5.98
N ASN A 49 20.31 -16.43 -6.61
CA ASN A 49 19.96 -16.91 -7.94
C ASN A 49 19.38 -15.77 -8.78
N TYR A 50 19.24 -16.02 -10.08
CA TYR A 50 18.66 -15.06 -11.01
C TYR A 50 17.21 -14.70 -10.66
N ASP A 51 16.40 -15.65 -10.16
CA ASP A 51 15.01 -15.37 -9.77
C ASP A 51 14.92 -14.37 -8.61
N HIS A 52 15.87 -14.40 -7.67
CA HIS A 52 15.97 -13.42 -6.59
C HIS A 52 16.35 -12.04 -7.15
N THR A 53 17.28 -11.98 -8.11
CA THR A 53 17.60 -10.75 -8.83
C THR A 53 16.39 -10.20 -9.55
N ARG A 54 15.69 -11.02 -10.33
CA ARG A 54 14.48 -10.62 -11.06
C ARG A 54 13.40 -10.07 -10.13
N LYS A 55 13.07 -10.77 -9.04
CA LYS A 55 12.06 -10.32 -8.06
C LYS A 55 12.47 -9.01 -7.39
N CYS A 56 13.74 -8.88 -7.02
CA CYS A 56 14.28 -7.67 -6.42
C CYS A 56 14.19 -6.48 -7.39
N THR A 57 14.64 -6.66 -8.63
CA THR A 57 14.53 -5.67 -9.70
C THR A 57 13.08 -5.26 -9.94
N ASP A 58 12.18 -6.23 -10.05
CA ASP A 58 10.75 -5.99 -10.26
C ASP A 58 10.16 -5.14 -9.12
N GLN A 59 10.57 -5.37 -7.87
CA GLN A 59 10.11 -4.61 -6.72
C GLN A 59 10.73 -3.20 -6.66
N LEU A 60 12.02 -3.04 -7.01
CA LEU A 60 12.69 -1.75 -7.11
C LEU A 60 12.03 -0.84 -8.17
N LEU A 61 11.66 -1.40 -9.32
CA LEU A 61 10.95 -0.66 -10.38
C LEU A 61 9.60 -0.14 -9.89
N LEU A 62 8.85 -0.96 -9.16
CA LEU A 62 7.57 -0.53 -8.58
C LEU A 62 7.75 0.50 -7.48
N LEU A 63 8.81 0.41 -6.68
CA LEU A 63 9.18 1.40 -5.64
C LEU A 63 9.73 2.72 -6.23
N GLY A 64 10.00 2.78 -7.53
CA GLY A 64 10.57 3.96 -8.19
C GLY A 64 12.09 4.07 -8.08
N GLN A 65 12.78 3.03 -7.59
CA GLN A 65 14.25 2.98 -7.50
C GLN A 65 14.85 2.51 -8.85
N THR A 66 14.68 3.33 -9.88
CA THR A 66 15.04 2.98 -11.27
C THR A 66 16.55 2.77 -11.44
N ASP A 67 17.38 3.61 -10.82
CA ASP A 67 18.83 3.53 -10.97
C ASP A 67 19.39 2.22 -10.43
N ARG A 68 18.93 1.82 -9.23
CA ARG A 68 19.35 0.53 -8.65
C ARG A 68 18.79 -0.65 -9.43
N ALA A 69 17.55 -0.57 -9.89
CA ALA A 69 16.96 -1.61 -10.74
C ALA A 69 17.75 -1.81 -12.05
N VAL A 70 18.21 -0.73 -12.69
CA VAL A 70 19.05 -0.78 -13.89
C VAL A 70 20.39 -1.47 -13.59
N GLN A 71 21.03 -1.14 -12.47
CA GLN A 71 22.27 -1.82 -12.06
C GLN A 71 22.06 -3.33 -11.94
N LEU A 72 20.97 -3.77 -11.29
CA LEU A 72 20.66 -5.19 -11.15
C LEU A 72 20.37 -5.90 -12.49
N LEU A 73 19.76 -5.21 -13.45
CA LEU A 73 19.53 -5.76 -14.80
C LEU A 73 20.84 -5.95 -15.58
N LEU A 74 21.81 -5.05 -15.38
CA LEU A 74 23.11 -5.12 -16.04
C LEU A 74 24.07 -6.12 -15.38
N GLU A 75 23.78 -6.60 -14.16
CA GLU A 75 24.50 -7.69 -13.50
C GLU A 75 24.21 -9.07 -14.12
N THR A 76 23.17 -9.20 -14.95
CA THR A 76 22.81 -10.47 -15.60
C THR A 76 23.96 -10.95 -16.51
N SER A 77 24.38 -12.21 -16.35
CA SER A 77 25.47 -12.78 -17.17
C SER A 77 25.07 -12.96 -18.63
N ALA A 78 26.02 -12.80 -19.56
CA ALA A 78 25.78 -12.96 -21.00
C ALA A 78 25.33 -14.38 -21.40
N GLU A 79 25.65 -15.39 -20.57
CA GLU A 79 25.22 -16.78 -20.75
C GLU A 79 23.76 -17.02 -20.36
N ASN A 80 23.14 -16.08 -19.64
CA ASN A 80 21.75 -16.20 -19.22
C ASN A 80 20.80 -15.92 -20.40
N PRO A 81 19.79 -16.80 -20.65
CA PRO A 81 18.78 -16.58 -21.70
C PRO A 81 18.06 -15.23 -21.63
N TYR A 82 17.98 -14.62 -20.44
CA TYR A 82 17.30 -13.33 -20.23
C TYR A 82 18.21 -12.11 -20.39
N TYR A 83 19.51 -12.28 -20.63
CA TYR A 83 20.48 -11.19 -20.75
C TYR A 83 20.05 -10.09 -21.74
N TYR A 84 19.57 -10.51 -22.92
CA TYR A 84 19.12 -9.56 -23.94
C TYR A 84 17.87 -8.78 -23.50
N CYS A 85 16.89 -9.49 -22.92
CA CYS A 85 15.67 -8.87 -22.40
C CYS A 85 15.97 -7.89 -21.27
N ASP A 86 16.86 -8.25 -20.34
CA ASP A 86 17.25 -7.40 -19.22
C ASP A 86 18.00 -6.16 -19.68
N SER A 87 18.91 -6.32 -20.65
CA SER A 87 19.62 -5.20 -21.28
C SER A 87 18.65 -4.22 -21.95
N LEU A 88 17.66 -4.72 -22.70
CA LEU A 88 16.62 -3.88 -23.30
C LEU A 88 15.74 -3.22 -22.23
N LYS A 89 15.37 -3.94 -21.17
CA LYS A 89 14.59 -3.40 -20.04
C LYS A 89 15.36 -2.27 -19.35
N ALA A 90 16.66 -2.43 -19.14
CA ALA A 90 17.54 -1.39 -18.60
C ALA A 90 17.58 -0.14 -19.50
N CYS A 91 17.75 -0.32 -20.81
CA CYS A 91 17.68 0.77 -21.78
C CYS A 91 16.32 1.48 -21.75
N LEU A 92 15.22 0.74 -21.68
CA LEU A 92 13.89 1.33 -21.58
C LEU A 92 13.77 2.17 -20.29
N VAL A 93 14.10 1.60 -19.14
CA VAL A 93 13.98 2.28 -17.83
C VAL A 93 14.77 3.59 -17.79
N THR A 94 16.00 3.60 -18.33
CA THR A 94 16.84 4.80 -18.38
C THR A 94 16.34 5.87 -19.36
N THR A 95 15.60 5.49 -20.40
CA THR A 95 15.14 6.41 -21.46
C THR A 95 13.74 6.95 -21.23
N VAL A 96 12.89 6.24 -20.48
CA VAL A 96 11.47 6.60 -20.25
C VAL A 96 11.31 7.98 -19.60
N THR A 97 12.26 8.42 -18.77
CA THR A 97 12.21 9.71 -18.07
C THR A 97 12.36 10.92 -19.02
N SER A 98 12.70 10.70 -20.30
CA SER A 98 13.18 11.75 -21.19
C SER A 98 12.21 12.20 -22.31
N SER A 99 11.14 11.47 -22.65
CA SER A 99 10.31 11.85 -23.81
C SER A 99 8.80 11.58 -23.70
N GLY A 100 7.98 12.62 -23.89
CA GLY A 100 6.51 12.55 -23.88
C GLY A 100 5.89 11.64 -24.95
N PRO A 101 6.34 11.64 -26.23
CA PRO A 101 5.76 10.78 -27.27
C PRO A 101 5.91 9.28 -27.00
N SER A 102 7.00 8.87 -26.33
CA SER A 102 7.24 7.46 -26.01
C SER A 102 6.25 6.91 -24.99
N GLN A 103 5.71 7.76 -24.09
CA GLN A 103 4.77 7.33 -23.05
C GLN A 103 3.47 6.76 -23.63
N SER A 104 2.96 7.31 -24.73
CA SER A 104 1.76 6.79 -25.41
C SER A 104 1.98 5.38 -25.94
N THR A 105 3.13 5.13 -26.57
CA THR A 105 3.50 3.79 -27.05
C THR A 105 3.71 2.82 -25.89
N ILE A 106 4.39 3.25 -24.82
CA ILE A 106 4.60 2.41 -23.62
C ILE A 106 3.27 2.07 -22.96
N LYS A 107 2.34 3.03 -22.85
CA LYS A 107 0.98 2.77 -22.33
C LYS A 107 0.26 1.75 -23.21
N LEU A 108 0.33 1.88 -24.54
CA LEU A 108 -0.26 0.91 -25.46
C LEU A 108 0.32 -0.49 -25.26
N VAL A 109 1.64 -0.61 -25.19
CA VAL A 109 2.33 -1.89 -24.94
C VAL A 109 1.91 -2.48 -23.58
N ALA A 110 1.84 -1.65 -22.55
CA ALA A 110 1.43 -2.07 -21.22
C ALA A 110 0.00 -2.62 -21.19
N THR A 111 -0.95 -1.89 -21.79
CA THR A 111 -2.35 -2.34 -21.87
C THR A 111 -2.50 -3.63 -22.67
N ASN A 112 -1.74 -3.79 -23.76
CA ASN A 112 -1.70 -5.02 -24.53
C ASN A 112 -1.14 -6.20 -23.71
N MET A 113 -0.06 -5.98 -22.94
CA MET A 113 0.51 -7.00 -22.05
C MET A 113 -0.52 -7.44 -21.00
N ILE A 114 -1.24 -6.50 -20.38
CA ILE A 114 -2.30 -6.79 -19.40
C ILE A 114 -3.42 -7.61 -20.04
N ALA A 115 -3.88 -7.22 -21.23
CA ALA A 115 -4.92 -7.94 -21.96
C ALA A 115 -4.50 -9.38 -22.30
N ASN A 116 -3.21 -9.63 -22.53
CA ASN A 116 -2.64 -10.94 -22.83
C ASN A 116 -2.15 -11.72 -21.59
N GLY A 117 -2.60 -11.35 -20.38
CA GLY A 117 -2.32 -12.08 -19.15
C GLY A 117 -0.95 -11.79 -18.50
N LYS A 118 -0.15 -10.87 -19.06
CA LYS A 118 1.12 -10.38 -18.49
C LYS A 118 0.88 -9.15 -17.61
N LEU A 119 0.07 -9.33 -16.57
CA LEU A 119 -0.37 -8.25 -15.69
C LEU A 119 0.80 -7.57 -14.95
N ALA A 120 1.79 -8.36 -14.50
CA ALA A 120 2.91 -7.83 -13.73
C ALA A 120 3.79 -6.88 -14.55
N GLU A 121 4.14 -7.29 -15.77
CA GLU A 121 4.97 -6.55 -16.71
C GLU A 121 4.25 -5.28 -17.18
N GLY A 122 2.95 -5.37 -17.50
CA GLY A 122 2.17 -4.20 -17.88
C GLY A 122 2.02 -3.18 -16.74
N VAL A 123 1.82 -3.63 -15.51
CA VAL A 123 1.80 -2.76 -14.32
C VAL A 123 3.14 -2.05 -14.13
N GLN A 124 4.26 -2.75 -14.31
CA GLN A 124 5.59 -2.11 -14.23
C GLN A 124 5.76 -1.01 -15.28
N LEU A 125 5.37 -1.27 -16.53
CA LEU A 125 5.45 -0.28 -17.59
C LEU A 125 4.60 0.96 -17.29
N LEU A 126 3.37 0.78 -16.79
CA LEU A 126 2.51 1.89 -16.35
C LEU A 126 3.14 2.68 -15.20
N CYS A 127 3.82 2.00 -14.26
CA CYS A 127 4.54 2.67 -13.18
C CYS A 127 5.76 3.45 -13.66
N LEU A 128 6.43 3.02 -14.73
CA LEU A 128 7.58 3.74 -15.30
C LEU A 128 7.19 5.06 -15.95
N ILE A 129 5.97 5.16 -16.49
CA ILE A 129 5.45 6.38 -17.15
C ILE A 129 4.54 7.22 -16.23
N ASP A 130 4.67 7.05 -14.91
CA ASP A 130 3.88 7.76 -13.88
C ASP A 130 2.36 7.61 -14.05
N LYS A 131 1.92 6.45 -14.55
CA LYS A 131 0.50 6.05 -14.61
C LYS A 131 0.18 4.96 -13.59
N ALA A 132 0.73 5.10 -12.38
CA ALA A 132 0.50 4.16 -11.27
C ALA A 132 -0.98 4.07 -10.86
N ALA A 133 -1.75 5.15 -11.00
CA ALA A 133 -3.19 5.14 -10.73
C ALA A 133 -3.96 4.25 -11.71
N ASP A 134 -3.59 4.30 -13.00
CA ASP A 134 -4.14 3.39 -14.03
C ASP A 134 -3.74 1.95 -13.72
N ALA A 135 -2.49 1.71 -13.30
CA ALA A 135 -2.02 0.38 -12.91
C ALA A 135 -2.82 -0.20 -11.74
N CYS A 136 -3.13 0.61 -10.72
CA CYS A 136 -3.97 0.18 -9.60
C CYS A 136 -5.38 -0.22 -10.07
N ARG A 137 -5.97 0.53 -11.02
CA ARG A 137 -7.28 0.17 -11.60
C ARG A 137 -7.23 -1.17 -12.32
N TYR A 138 -6.20 -1.41 -13.14
CA TYR A 138 -6.03 -2.72 -13.79
C TYR A 138 -5.86 -3.86 -12.76
N LEU A 139 -5.04 -3.66 -11.72
CA LEU A 139 -4.90 -4.66 -10.65
C LEU A 139 -6.25 -4.96 -9.99
N GLN A 140 -7.08 -3.95 -9.71
CA GLN A 140 -8.42 -4.14 -9.15
C GLN A 140 -9.35 -4.91 -10.09
N THR A 141 -9.37 -4.57 -11.38
CA THR A 141 -10.19 -5.26 -12.40
C THR A 141 -9.82 -6.74 -12.53
N TYR A 142 -8.55 -7.09 -12.36
CA TYR A 142 -8.06 -8.47 -12.42
C TYR A 142 -8.08 -9.18 -11.05
N GLY A 143 -8.66 -8.57 -10.01
CA GLY A 143 -8.82 -9.19 -8.69
C GLY A 143 -7.58 -9.13 -7.78
N GLU A 144 -6.51 -8.47 -8.20
CA GLU A 144 -5.25 -8.32 -7.47
C GLU A 144 -5.30 -7.16 -6.45
N TRP A 145 -6.30 -7.19 -5.57
CA TRP A 145 -6.60 -6.08 -4.65
C TRP A 145 -5.49 -5.77 -3.64
N ASN A 146 -4.86 -6.80 -3.06
CA ASN A 146 -3.75 -6.58 -2.11
C ASN A 146 -2.56 -5.92 -2.82
N ARG A 147 -2.28 -6.31 -4.07
CA ARG A 147 -1.20 -5.74 -4.87
C ARG A 147 -1.54 -4.32 -5.30
N ALA A 148 -2.80 -4.02 -5.63
CA ALA A 148 -3.27 -2.66 -5.91
C ALA A 148 -3.09 -1.75 -4.70
N ALA A 149 -3.49 -2.21 -3.50
CA ALA A 149 -3.33 -1.46 -2.26
C ALA A 149 -1.85 -1.22 -1.91
N TRP A 150 -1.00 -2.24 -2.07
CA TRP A 150 0.45 -2.10 -1.88
C TRP A 150 1.04 -1.06 -2.85
N LEU A 151 0.69 -1.14 -4.13
CA LEU A 151 1.20 -0.21 -5.15
C LEU A 151 0.72 1.22 -4.88
N ALA A 152 -0.54 1.39 -4.50
CA ALA A 152 -1.12 2.67 -4.16
C ALA A 152 -0.38 3.34 -2.99
N LYS A 153 -0.08 2.56 -1.93
CA LYS A 153 0.66 3.05 -0.76
C LYS A 153 2.08 3.51 -1.10
N VAL A 154 2.71 2.89 -2.09
CA VAL A 154 4.12 3.13 -2.45
C VAL A 154 4.28 4.24 -3.50
N ARG A 155 3.30 4.40 -4.40
CA ARG A 155 3.44 5.27 -5.59
C ARG A 155 2.45 6.40 -5.71
N LEU A 156 1.32 6.35 -5.02
CA LEU A 156 0.28 7.37 -5.12
C LEU A 156 0.35 8.34 -3.95
N ASN A 157 -0.19 9.53 -4.15
CA ASN A 157 -0.39 10.48 -3.06
C ASN A 157 -1.48 9.97 -2.10
N ALA A 158 -1.64 10.64 -0.94
CA ALA A 158 -2.58 10.20 0.08
C ALA A 158 -4.03 10.14 -0.41
N GLU A 159 -4.46 11.10 -1.24
CA GLU A 159 -5.83 11.19 -1.77
C GLU A 159 -6.14 10.05 -2.76
N GLU A 160 -5.30 9.87 -3.77
CA GLU A 160 -5.44 8.81 -4.77
C GLU A 160 -5.31 7.42 -4.12
N CYS A 161 -4.42 7.27 -3.15
CA CYS A 161 -4.29 6.05 -2.36
C CYS A 161 -5.58 5.76 -1.58
N ALA A 162 -6.15 6.78 -0.94
CA ALA A 162 -7.41 6.63 -0.22
C ALA A 162 -8.54 6.17 -1.15
N ASP A 163 -8.62 6.68 -2.37
CA ASP A 163 -9.63 6.24 -3.34
C ASP A 163 -9.46 4.79 -3.80
N VAL A 164 -8.22 4.32 -3.99
CA VAL A 164 -7.94 2.91 -4.28
C VAL A 164 -8.37 2.03 -3.11
N LEU A 165 -8.06 2.43 -1.87
CA LEU A 165 -8.41 1.69 -0.66
C LEU A 165 -9.92 1.72 -0.37
N LYS A 166 -10.63 2.81 -0.65
CA LYS A 166 -12.10 2.88 -0.56
C LYS A 166 -12.77 1.87 -1.49
N ARG A 167 -12.34 1.78 -2.74
CA ARG A 167 -12.84 0.74 -3.68
C ARG A 167 -12.55 -0.67 -3.17
N TRP A 168 -11.40 -0.87 -2.53
CA TRP A 168 -11.07 -2.16 -1.93
C TRP A 168 -11.98 -2.50 -0.74
N VAL A 169 -12.29 -1.52 0.12
CA VAL A 169 -13.28 -1.67 1.19
C VAL A 169 -14.64 -2.11 0.62
N ASP A 170 -15.11 -1.45 -0.43
CA ASP A 170 -16.40 -1.80 -1.04
C ASP A 170 -16.38 -3.23 -1.61
N HIS A 171 -15.25 -3.66 -2.19
CA HIS A 171 -15.05 -5.06 -2.59
C HIS A 171 -15.04 -6.04 -1.41
N LEU A 172 -14.36 -5.72 -0.31
CA LEU A 172 -14.32 -6.57 0.89
C LEU A 172 -15.70 -6.70 1.55
N CYS A 173 -16.53 -5.66 1.45
CA CYS A 173 -17.90 -5.63 1.96
C CYS A 173 -18.91 -6.31 1.02
N SER A 174 -18.52 -6.67 -0.20
CA SER A 174 -19.39 -7.39 -1.14
C SER A 174 -19.85 -8.73 -0.54
N PRO A 175 -21.08 -9.18 -0.85
CA PRO A 175 -21.64 -10.40 -0.26
C PRO A 175 -20.84 -11.66 -0.62
N GLN A 176 -20.07 -11.64 -1.72
CA GLN A 176 -19.23 -12.75 -2.16
C GLN A 176 -17.96 -12.91 -1.30
N ILE A 177 -17.37 -11.80 -0.83
CA ILE A 177 -16.12 -11.81 -0.07
C ILE A 177 -16.38 -11.78 1.43
N ASN A 178 -17.31 -10.91 1.86
CA ASN A 178 -17.77 -10.76 3.24
C ASN A 178 -16.66 -10.62 4.30
N GLN A 179 -15.52 -10.00 3.94
CA GLN A 179 -14.39 -9.77 4.84
C GLN A 179 -14.52 -8.41 5.56
N LYS A 180 -15.66 -8.19 6.22
CA LYS A 180 -15.99 -6.90 6.87
C LYS A 180 -15.00 -6.50 7.95
N SER A 181 -14.42 -7.45 8.68
CA SER A 181 -13.39 -7.17 9.70
C SER A 181 -12.14 -6.53 9.09
N LYS A 182 -11.70 -7.00 7.91
CA LYS A 182 -10.56 -6.42 7.18
C LYS A 182 -10.93 -5.04 6.62
N ALA A 183 -12.16 -4.88 6.14
CA ALA A 183 -12.68 -3.60 5.65
C ALA A 183 -12.71 -2.53 6.75
N ILE A 184 -13.07 -2.88 7.99
CA ILE A 184 -13.03 -1.97 9.15
C ILE A 184 -11.61 -1.47 9.38
N LEU A 185 -10.61 -2.36 9.38
CA LEU A 185 -9.21 -1.99 9.58
C LEU A 185 -8.71 -1.02 8.50
N VAL A 186 -9.07 -1.27 7.24
CA VAL A 186 -8.71 -0.35 6.14
C VAL A 186 -9.39 1.00 6.33
N LEU A 187 -10.68 1.06 6.69
CA LEU A 187 -11.36 2.33 6.96
C LEU A 187 -10.74 3.11 8.13
N LEU A 188 -10.29 2.42 9.18
CA LEU A 188 -9.54 3.03 10.28
C LEU A 188 -8.24 3.67 9.79
N SER A 189 -7.48 2.97 8.94
CA SER A 189 -6.25 3.52 8.35
C SER A 189 -6.48 4.76 7.46
N LEU A 190 -7.70 4.94 6.96
CA LEU A 190 -8.11 6.09 6.16
C LEU A 190 -8.70 7.24 6.99
N GLY A 191 -8.83 7.07 8.31
CA GLY A 191 -9.50 8.05 9.17
C GLY A 191 -11.02 8.16 8.93
N CYS A 192 -11.63 7.19 8.25
CA CYS A 192 -13.07 7.20 7.96
C CYS A 192 -13.89 6.68 9.16
N PHE A 193 -13.75 7.32 10.32
CA PHE A 193 -14.30 6.84 11.60
C PHE A 193 -15.83 6.67 11.58
N MET A 194 -16.57 7.57 10.92
CA MET A 194 -18.03 7.45 10.79
C MET A 194 -18.46 6.17 10.07
N ARG A 195 -17.83 5.85 8.93
CA ARG A 195 -18.10 4.60 8.21
C ARG A 195 -17.74 3.35 9.02
N VAL A 196 -16.74 3.44 9.90
CA VAL A 196 -16.39 2.35 10.81
C VAL A 196 -17.51 2.11 11.83
N ALA A 197 -18.03 3.17 12.44
CA ALA A 197 -19.13 3.09 13.39
C ALA A 197 -20.40 2.51 12.74
N GLU A 198 -20.75 2.98 11.53
CA GLU A 198 -21.85 2.41 10.73
C GLU A 198 -21.65 0.92 10.46
N MET A 199 -20.43 0.52 10.08
CA MET A 199 -20.16 -0.88 9.76
C MET A 199 -20.24 -1.77 11.01
N LEU A 200 -19.69 -1.34 12.15
CA LEU A 200 -19.80 -2.05 13.43
C LEU A 200 -21.27 -2.20 13.86
N HIS A 201 -22.06 -1.13 13.72
CA HIS A 201 -23.49 -1.15 14.00
C HIS A 201 -24.25 -2.11 13.09
N SER A 202 -23.98 -2.09 11.78
CA SER A 202 -24.58 -3.01 10.79
C SER A 202 -24.25 -4.48 11.05
N MET A 203 -23.09 -4.74 11.68
CA MET A 203 -22.65 -6.07 12.10
C MET A 203 -23.19 -6.49 13.47
N ARG A 204 -24.03 -5.66 14.10
CA ARG A 204 -24.59 -5.85 15.46
C ARG A 204 -23.53 -5.91 16.58
N HIS A 205 -22.36 -5.32 16.35
CA HIS A 205 -21.34 -5.14 17.40
C HIS A 205 -21.62 -3.82 18.14
N PHE A 206 -22.77 -3.75 18.81
CA PHE A 206 -23.27 -2.52 19.44
C PHE A 206 -22.36 -2.02 20.57
N ASP A 207 -21.81 -2.95 21.34
CA ASP A 207 -20.80 -2.70 22.38
C ASP A 207 -19.55 -2.02 21.82
N ARG A 208 -18.97 -2.59 20.75
CA ARG A 208 -17.78 -2.04 20.11
C ARG A 208 -18.06 -0.73 19.39
N ALA A 209 -19.23 -0.61 18.76
CA ALA A 209 -19.64 0.62 18.09
C ALA A 209 -19.79 1.78 19.07
N ALA A 210 -20.42 1.55 20.22
CA ALA A 210 -20.59 2.57 21.27
C ALA A 210 -19.26 2.99 21.89
N LEU A 211 -18.41 2.03 22.30
CA LEU A 211 -17.08 2.32 22.85
C LEU A 211 -16.17 3.04 21.84
N PHE A 212 -16.24 2.65 20.57
CA PHE A 212 -15.49 3.29 19.51
C PHE A 212 -15.93 4.74 19.29
N LEU A 213 -17.23 5.01 19.24
CA LEU A 213 -17.76 6.37 19.12
C LEU A 213 -17.41 7.23 20.33
N GLU A 214 -17.52 6.69 21.55
CA GLU A 214 -17.13 7.40 22.76
C GLU A 214 -15.65 7.83 22.71
N ALA A 215 -14.76 6.91 22.28
CA ALA A 215 -13.36 7.23 22.07
C ALA A 215 -13.18 8.33 21.01
N CYS A 216 -13.84 8.20 19.86
CA CYS A 216 -13.74 9.20 18.78
C CYS A 216 -14.24 10.59 19.21
N LEU A 217 -15.31 10.67 20.00
CA LEU A 217 -15.80 11.93 20.57
C LEU A 217 -14.81 12.52 21.57
N LYS A 218 -14.24 11.68 22.44
CA LYS A 218 -13.25 12.12 23.44
C LYS A 218 -11.99 12.69 22.80
N TYR A 219 -11.52 12.12 21.70
CA TYR A 219 -10.33 12.58 20.97
C TYR A 219 -10.65 13.61 19.89
N GLY A 220 -11.91 13.99 19.70
CA GLY A 220 -12.33 14.98 18.70
C GLY A 220 -12.08 14.55 17.25
N THR A 221 -12.06 13.25 16.96
CA THR A 221 -11.72 12.72 15.63
C THR A 221 -12.92 12.66 14.68
N ILE A 222 -14.12 12.99 15.15
CA ILE A 222 -15.35 13.02 14.36
C ILE A 222 -15.89 14.45 14.37
N GLU A 223 -16.12 15.00 13.17
CA GLU A 223 -16.90 16.22 13.01
C GLU A 223 -18.38 15.91 13.25
N VAL A 224 -18.93 16.50 14.30
CA VAL A 224 -20.30 16.24 14.75
C VAL A 224 -21.28 17.04 13.89
N ASN A 225 -21.67 16.45 12.76
CA ASN A 225 -22.72 16.98 11.87
C ASN A 225 -24.10 16.40 12.25
N GLU A 226 -25.19 16.96 11.73
CA GLU A 226 -26.55 16.49 12.05
C GLU A 226 -26.76 14.99 11.77
N ASP A 227 -26.22 14.47 10.67
CA ASP A 227 -26.30 13.04 10.35
C ASP A 227 -25.41 12.19 11.24
N ALA A 228 -24.27 12.71 11.66
CA ALA A 228 -23.42 12.04 12.66
C ALA A 228 -24.13 11.94 14.00
N ASN A 229 -24.84 12.99 14.43
CA ASN A 229 -25.65 12.98 15.64
C ASN A 229 -26.76 11.93 15.59
N LYS A 230 -27.47 11.80 14.46
CA LYS A 230 -28.50 10.76 14.29
C LYS A 230 -27.92 9.36 14.46
N LEU A 231 -26.75 9.09 13.84
CA LEU A 231 -26.07 7.81 13.95
C LEU A 231 -25.60 7.54 15.38
N ILE A 232 -24.98 8.54 16.03
CA ILE A 232 -24.49 8.45 17.41
C ILE A 232 -25.65 8.11 18.36
N HIS A 233 -26.78 8.82 18.25
CA HIS A 233 -27.96 8.55 19.05
C HIS A 233 -28.54 7.15 18.79
N ALA A 234 -28.59 6.70 17.54
CA ALA A 234 -29.06 5.36 17.19
C ALA A 234 -28.17 4.27 17.81
N ILE A 235 -26.84 4.42 17.71
CA ILE A 235 -25.88 3.45 18.26
C ILE A 235 -25.97 3.40 19.79
N PHE A 236 -26.01 4.54 20.48
CA PHE A 236 -26.17 4.55 21.93
C PHE A 236 -27.54 4.02 22.39
N ALA A 237 -28.61 4.29 21.64
CA ALA A 237 -29.93 3.75 21.94
C ALA A 237 -29.99 2.22 21.76
N ASP A 238 -29.28 1.67 20.78
CA ASP A 238 -29.17 0.21 20.58
C ASP A 238 -28.21 -0.44 21.58
N TYR A 239 -27.20 0.28 22.08
CA TYR A 239 -26.30 -0.20 23.13
C TYR A 239 -26.97 -0.22 24.52
N ALA A 240 -27.85 0.74 24.80
CA ALA A 240 -28.57 0.83 26.07
C ALA A 240 -29.75 -0.16 26.18
N ARG A 241 -30.02 -0.94 25.13
CA ARG A 241 -31.14 -1.87 25.02
C ARG A 241 -30.68 -3.30 25.27
#